data_AF-A0A963A3P7-F1
#
_entry.id   AF-A0A963A3P7-F1
#
_cell.length_a   1.000
_cell.length_b   1.000
_cell.length_c   1.000
_cell.angle_alpha   90.00
_cell.angle_beta   90.00
_cell.angle_gamma   90.00
#
_symmetry.space_group_name_H-M   'P 1'
#
loop_
_entity.id
_entity.type
_entity.pdbx_description
1 polymer ?
#
loop_
_entity_poly.entity_id
_entity_poly.type
_entity_poly.pdbx_seq_one_letter_code
_entity_poly.pdbx_strand_id
1 'polypeptide(L)' 'QFMEWAAAELKAQQIVFKKILCGKTCYLSRPDGPLETRSLLVANLSFPDAVKLQESGIGPWRSIGCGLFIPQKSF' A
#
# COMPACT_ATOMS: atom_id res chain seq x y z
N GLN A 1 9.68 -11.30 2.29
CA GLN A 1 9.00 -11.24 0.98
C GLN A 1 8.02 -10.08 0.83
N PHE A 2 6.84 -10.04 1.47
CA PHE A 2 5.85 -8.94 1.25
C PHE A 2 6.40 -7.53 1.56
N MET A 3 7.03 -7.35 2.74
CA MET A 3 7.56 -6.04 3.14
C MET A 3 8.71 -5.55 2.25
N GLU A 4 9.54 -6.47 1.76
CA GLU A 4 10.62 -6.16 0.83
C GLU A 4 10.06 -5.72 -0.52
N TRP A 5 9.05 -6.43 -1.02
CA TRP A 5 8.33 -6.07 -2.25
C TRP A 5 7.68 -4.68 -2.11
N ALA A 6 6.93 -4.44 -1.03
CA ALA A 6 6.29 -3.15 -0.78
C ALA A 6 7.30 -2.01 -0.68
N ALA A 7 8.42 -2.23 0.00
CA ALA A 7 9.50 -1.24 0.08
C ALA A 7 10.13 -0.97 -1.30
N ALA A 8 10.28 -1.99 -2.15
CA ALA A 8 10.80 -1.84 -3.50
C ALA A 8 9.84 -1.03 -4.39
N GLU A 9 8.53 -1.31 -4.34
CA GLU A 9 7.50 -0.57 -5.08
C GLU A 9 7.52 0.92 -4.72
N LEU A 10 7.57 1.25 -3.42
CA LEU A 10 7.63 2.64 -2.95
C LEU A 10 8.92 3.34 -3.42
N LYS A 11 10.06 2.64 -3.38
CA LYS A 11 11.35 3.17 -3.88
C LYS A 11 11.35 3.39 -5.39
N ALA A 12 10.74 2.48 -6.16
CA ALA A 12 10.62 2.62 -7.61
C ALA A 12 9.81 3.88 -7.99
N GLN A 13 8.87 4.28 -7.13
CA GLN A 13 8.12 5.53 -7.26
C GLN A 13 8.83 6.74 -6.66
N GLN A 14 10.08 6.61 -6.21
CA GLN A 14 10.86 7.68 -5.57
C GLN A 14 10.16 8.31 -4.35
N ILE A 15 9.34 7.53 -3.64
CA ILE A 15 8.68 7.98 -2.42
C ILE A 15 9.68 7.90 -1.26
N VAL A 16 9.86 9.01 -0.55
CA VAL A 16 10.71 9.05 0.64
C VAL A 16 9.88 8.69 1.87
N PHE A 17 10.15 7.52 2.46
CA PHE A 17 9.45 7.04 3.65
C PHE A 17 10.42 6.66 4.78
N LYS A 18 9.99 6.87 6.03
CA LYS A 18 10.77 6.51 7.22
C LYS A 18 10.33 5.20 7.84
N LYS A 19 9.03 4.90 7.79
CA LYS A 19 8.45 3.74 8.48
C LYS A 19 7.30 3.16 7.67
N ILE A 20 7.38 1.85 7.46
CA ILE A 20 6.29 1.04 6.89
C ILE A 20 5.88 -0.03 7.90
N LEU A 21 4.59 -0.30 8.00
CA LEU A 21 4.04 -1.33 8.88
C LEU A 21 3.16 -2.27 8.07
N CYS A 22 3.44 -3.58 8.18
CA CYS A 22 2.54 -4.61 7.69
C CYS A 22 1.37 -4.71 8.66
N GLY A 23 0.16 -4.51 8.16
CA GLY A 23 -1.06 -4.80 8.88
C GLY A 23 -1.45 -6.28 8.77
N LYS A 24 -2.75 -6.52 8.96
CA LYS A 24 -3.33 -7.86 8.95
C LYS A 24 -3.37 -8.43 7.52
N THR A 25 -3.28 -9.75 7.45
CA THR A 25 -3.65 -10.51 6.25
C THR A 25 -5.17 -10.53 6.11
N CYS A 26 -5.66 -10.28 4.90
CA CYS A 26 -7.07 -10.28 4.54
C CYS A 26 -7.27 -11.16 3.30
N TYR A 27 -8.45 -11.74 3.16
CA TYR A 27 -8.82 -12.51 1.97
C TYR A 27 -9.97 -11.82 1.25
N LEU A 28 -9.78 -11.52 -0.03
CA LEU A 28 -10.83 -10.98 -0.89
C LEU A 28 -11.48 -12.13 -1.66
N SER A 29 -12.81 -12.27 -1.51
CA SER A 29 -13.59 -13.24 -2.29
C SER A 29 -13.65 -12.83 -3.75
N ARG A 30 -13.28 -13.75 -4.64
CA ARG A 30 -13.40 -13.58 -6.10
C ARG A 30 -13.88 -14.89 -6.75
N PRO A 31 -14.48 -14.85 -7.95
CA PRO A 31 -14.98 -16.04 -8.64
C PRO A 31 -13.91 -17.11 -8.95
N ASP A 32 -12.65 -16.69 -9.12
CA ASP A 32 -11.49 -17.54 -9.41
C ASP A 32 -10.80 -18.08 -8.14
N GLY A 33 -11.33 -17.77 -6.96
CA GLY A 33 -10.79 -18.16 -5.66
C GLY A 33 -10.40 -16.97 -4.78
N PRO A 34 -10.19 -17.20 -3.47
CA PRO A 34 -9.83 -16.14 -2.54
C PRO A 34 -8.44 -15.57 -2.86
N LEU A 35 -8.34 -14.25 -2.90
CA LEU A 35 -7.07 -13.54 -3.04
C LEU A 35 -6.54 -13.17 -1.66
N GLU A 36 -5.38 -13.71 -1.27
CA GLU A 36 -4.65 -13.25 -0.10
C GLU A 36 -4.10 -11.84 -0.35
N THR A 37 -4.38 -10.93 0.57
CA THR A 37 -3.93 -9.53 0.55
C THR A 37 -3.40 -9.16 1.93
N ARG A 38 -2.61 -8.08 2.01
CA ARG A 38 -2.12 -7.54 3.28
C ARG A 38 -2.26 -6.05 3.30
N SER A 39 -2.67 -5.50 4.45
CA SER A 39 -2.69 -4.05 4.65
C SER A 39 -1.27 -3.52 4.80
N LEU A 40 -1.01 -2.32 4.29
CA LEU A 40 0.26 -1.62 4.45
C LEU A 40 -0.02 -0.20 4.93
N LEU A 41 0.67 0.21 5.99
CA LEU A 41 0.68 1.59 6.46
C LEU A 41 2.06 2.21 6.22
N VAL A 42 2.09 3.36 5.56
CA VAL A 42 3.30 4.17 5.37
C VAL A 42 3.17 5.42 6.23
N ALA A 43 4.03 5.56 7.23
CA ALA A 43 3.96 6.62 8.22
C ALA A 43 4.99 7.73 7.95
N ASN A 44 4.67 8.94 8.43
CA ASN A 44 5.55 10.11 8.39
C ASN A 44 6.00 10.49 6.97
N LEU A 45 5.09 10.37 6.00
CA LEU A 45 5.31 10.88 4.64
C LEU A 45 5.23 12.41 4.61
N SER A 46 5.99 13.00 3.69
CA SER A 46 5.77 14.39 3.30
C SER A 46 4.40 14.52 2.61
N PHE A 47 3.81 15.72 2.59
CA PHE A 47 2.57 15.94 1.84
C PHE A 47 2.69 15.55 0.36
N PRO A 48 3.75 15.96 -0.37
CA PRO A 48 3.94 15.53 -1.76
C PRO A 48 4.01 14.01 -1.93
N ASP A 49 4.76 13.32 -1.07
CA ASP A 49 4.88 11.86 -1.12
C ASP A 49 3.57 11.16 -0.78
N ALA A 50 2.81 11.69 0.18
CA ALA A 50 1.52 11.16 0.56
C ALA A 50 0.49 11.32 -0.56
N VAL A 51 0.48 12.45 -1.26
CA VAL A 51 -0.38 12.67 -2.44
C VAL A 51 0.04 11.74 -3.57
N LYS A 52 1.33 11.70 -3.89
CA LYS A 52 1.87 10.82 -4.94
C LYS A 52 1.47 9.37 -4.70
N LEU A 53 1.63 8.87 -3.47
CA LEU A 53 1.26 7.50 -3.10
C LEU A 53 -0.25 7.22 -3.23
N GLN A 54 -1.10 8.21 -2.92
CA GLN A 54 -2.55 8.07 -3.07
C GLN A 54 -2.96 8.02 -4.54
N GLU A 55 -2.31 8.80 -5.41
CA GLU A 55 -2.59 8.83 -6.85
C GLU A 55 -2.10 7.57 -7.57
N SER A 56 -0.90 7.09 -7.22
CA SER A 56 -0.28 5.95 -7.91
C SER A 56 -0.68 4.59 -7.33
N GLY A 57 -0.82 4.48 -6.01
CA GLY A 57 -0.92 3.21 -5.31
C GLY A 57 0.30 2.30 -5.50
N ILE A 58 0.25 1.06 -5.01
CA ILE A 58 1.29 0.03 -5.27
C ILE A 58 0.67 -1.32 -5.65
N GLY A 59 1.38 -2.10 -6.46
CA GLY A 59 0.96 -3.45 -6.81
C GLY A 59 -0.30 -3.57 -7.67
N PRO A 60 -0.77 -4.80 -7.92
CA PRO A 60 -1.88 -5.08 -8.84
C PRO A 60 -3.27 -4.92 -8.21
N TRP A 61 -4.32 -5.21 -8.99
CA TRP A 61 -5.71 -5.36 -8.52
C TRP A 61 -6.38 -4.08 -7.97
N ARG A 62 -6.01 -2.91 -8.50
CA ARG A 62 -6.63 -1.61 -8.14
C ARG A 62 -8.14 -1.56 -8.37
N SER A 63 -8.64 -2.21 -9.41
CA SER A 63 -10.07 -2.25 -9.75
C SER A 63 -10.94 -2.95 -8.71
N ILE A 64 -10.35 -3.75 -7.83
CA ILE A 64 -11.05 -4.45 -6.73
C ILE A 64 -10.64 -3.91 -5.36
N GLY A 65 -9.99 -2.74 -5.31
CA GLY A 65 -9.65 -2.04 -4.06
C GLY A 65 -8.27 -2.37 -3.47
N CYS A 66 -7.43 -3.16 -4.15
CA CYS A 66 -6.06 -3.41 -3.69
C CYS A 66 -5.09 -2.31 -4.11
N GLY A 67 -4.05 -2.08 -3.32
CA GLY A 67 -2.97 -1.15 -3.68
C GLY A 67 -3.34 0.32 -3.58
N LEU A 68 -4.57 0.64 -3.16
CA LEU A 68 -5.04 2.01 -2.93
C LEU A 68 -4.62 2.46 -1.53
N PHE A 69 -4.19 3.71 -1.41
CA PHE A 69 -3.85 4.32 -0.12
C PHE A 69 -4.89 5.38 0.24
N ILE A 70 -5.34 5.32 1.49
CA ILE A 70 -6.31 6.28 2.04
C ILE A 70 -5.58 7.10 3.10
N PRO A 71 -5.74 8.43 3.12
CA PRO A 71 -5.10 9.27 4.10
C PRO A 71 -5.64 8.92 5.48
N GLN A 72 -4.76 8.46 6.36
CA GLN A 72 -5.08 8.26 7.77
C GLN A 72 -4.70 9.53 8.54
N LYS A 73 -5.69 10.20 9.12
CA LYS A 73 -5.44 11.27 10.07
C LYS A 73 -4.97 10.66 11.38
N SER A 74 -3.69 10.82 11.68
CA SER A 74 -3.16 10.60 13.03
C SER A 74 -3.37 11.88 13.83
N PHE A 75 -3.93 11.76 15.04
CA PHE A 75 -4.06 12.85 15.99
C PHE A 75 -2.75 13.09 16.74
#